data_AF-A0A939XJG3-F1
#
_entry.id   AF-A0A939XJG3-F1
#
_cell.length_a   1.000
_cell.length_b   1.000
_cell.length_c   1.000
_cell.angle_alpha   90.00
_cell.angle_beta   90.00
_cell.angle_gamma   90.00
#
_symmetry.space_group_name_H-M   'P 1'
#
loop_
_entity.id
_entity.type
_entity.pdbx_description
1 polymer ?
#
loop_
_entity_poly.entity_id
_entity_poly.type
_entity_poly.pdbx_seq_one_letter_code
_entity_poly.pdbx_strand_id
1 'polypeptide(L)'
;AAMAAALESGKVRKYVSDFPNAASANMKGCIAIPHLGASTEEAEDNCAVMAVEQVRNYLENGNIINSVNFHRIDLGEKEGTRLAVIFEAEKVDDIEGAVKAAGVAVTTTCLGVRGKVGYFLADLSGSADAAAVEAIAGVKSARVF
;
A
#
# COMPACT_ATOMS: atom_id res chain seq x y z
N ALA A 1 -28.79 -13.53 -13.33
CA ALA A 1 -30.27 -13.61 -13.40
C ALA A 1 -30.90 -12.29 -13.85
N ALA A 2 -30.78 -11.19 -13.08
CA ALA A 2 -31.44 -9.93 -13.41
C ALA A 2 -31.06 -9.34 -14.79
N MET A 3 -29.78 -9.34 -15.13
CA MET A 3 -29.31 -8.76 -16.41
C MET A 3 -29.81 -9.55 -17.63
N ALA A 4 -29.89 -10.88 -17.54
CA ALA A 4 -30.44 -11.71 -18.62
C ALA A 4 -31.92 -11.37 -18.88
N ALA A 5 -32.74 -11.29 -17.83
CA ALA A 5 -34.15 -10.91 -17.95
C ALA A 5 -34.32 -9.48 -18.49
N ALA A 6 -33.44 -8.55 -18.13
CA ALA A 6 -33.46 -7.18 -18.64
C ALA A 6 -33.12 -7.11 -20.14
N LEU A 7 -32.18 -7.94 -20.61
CA LEU A 7 -31.85 -8.08 -22.03
C LEU A 7 -32.99 -8.74 -22.82
N GLU A 8 -33.59 -9.80 -22.28
CA GLU A 8 -34.70 -10.53 -22.91
C GLU A 8 -35.98 -9.68 -23.00
N SER A 9 -36.31 -8.92 -21.94
CA SER A 9 -37.47 -8.02 -21.94
C SER A 9 -37.28 -6.76 -22.80
N GLY A 10 -36.07 -6.53 -23.33
CA GLY A 10 -35.72 -5.32 -24.07
C GLY A 10 -35.56 -4.06 -23.20
N LYS A 11 -35.71 -4.18 -21.87
CA LYS A 11 -35.46 -3.08 -20.93
C LYS A 11 -34.01 -2.58 -21.01
N VAL A 12 -33.07 -3.50 -21.25
CA VAL A 12 -31.67 -3.21 -21.56
C VAL A 12 -31.39 -3.66 -22.98
N ARG A 13 -30.88 -2.76 -23.82
CA ARG A 13 -30.59 -3.07 -25.23
C ARG A 13 -29.32 -3.89 -25.41
N LYS A 14 -28.27 -3.57 -24.65
CA LYS A 14 -26.94 -4.21 -24.69
C LYS A 14 -26.31 -4.17 -23.30
N TYR A 15 -25.52 -5.18 -22.99
CA TYR A 15 -24.72 -5.24 -21.76
C TYR A 15 -23.26 -5.49 -22.12
N VAL A 16 -22.37 -4.57 -21.79
CA VAL A 16 -20.92 -4.74 -22.01
C VAL A 16 -20.28 -5.06 -20.67
N SER A 17 -19.49 -6.14 -20.60
CA SER A 17 -18.80 -6.55 -19.38
C SER A 17 -17.36 -6.93 -19.69
N ASP A 18 -16.44 -6.36 -18.91
CA ASP A 18 -15.02 -6.75 -18.87
C ASP A 18 -14.73 -7.77 -17.76
N PHE A 19 -15.77 -8.26 -17.09
CA PHE A 19 -15.70 -9.33 -16.10
C PHE A 19 -16.69 -10.43 -16.47
N PRO A 20 -16.50 -11.11 -17.62
CA PRO A 20 -17.43 -12.13 -18.04
C PRO A 20 -17.34 -13.36 -17.15
N ASN A 21 -18.48 -14.02 -16.95
CA ASN A 21 -18.58 -15.37 -16.42
C ASN A 21 -19.34 -16.26 -17.42
N ALA A 22 -19.43 -17.56 -17.12
CA ALA A 22 -20.11 -18.52 -17.99
C ALA A 22 -21.56 -18.11 -18.31
N ALA A 23 -22.28 -17.47 -17.40
CA ALA A 23 -23.63 -17.00 -17.67
C ALA A 23 -23.63 -15.79 -18.60
N SER A 24 -22.86 -14.74 -18.31
CA SER A 24 -22.85 -13.50 -19.10
C SER A 24 -22.29 -13.70 -20.51
N ALA A 25 -21.32 -14.59 -20.69
CA ALA A 25 -20.77 -14.94 -22.00
C ALA A 25 -21.82 -15.55 -22.95
N ASN A 26 -22.86 -16.18 -22.40
CA ASN A 26 -23.94 -16.80 -23.16
C ASN A 26 -25.21 -15.94 -23.22
N MET A 27 -25.23 -14.74 -22.61
CA MET A 27 -26.40 -13.86 -22.65
C MET A 27 -26.54 -13.20 -24.03
N LYS A 28 -27.67 -13.44 -24.69
CA LYS A 28 -28.00 -12.73 -25.93
C LYS A 28 -28.03 -11.22 -25.68
N GLY A 29 -27.27 -10.46 -26.47
CA GLY A 29 -27.15 -9.01 -26.29
C GLY A 29 -26.05 -8.57 -25.33
N CYS A 30 -25.29 -9.50 -24.74
CA CYS A 30 -24.05 -9.19 -24.04
C CYS A 30 -22.87 -9.09 -25.00
N ILE A 31 -21.96 -8.14 -24.75
CA ILE A 31 -20.61 -8.08 -25.29
C ILE A 31 -19.67 -8.39 -24.12
N ALA A 32 -19.07 -9.57 -24.15
CA ALA A 32 -18.12 -10.03 -23.15
C ALA A 32 -16.69 -9.74 -23.63
N ILE A 33 -15.94 -8.94 -22.89
CA ILE A 33 -14.53 -8.63 -23.11
C ILE A 33 -13.73 -9.40 -22.05
N PRO A 34 -12.63 -10.10 -22.42
CA PRO A 34 -11.95 -11.01 -21.50
C PRO A 34 -10.98 -10.29 -20.55
N HIS A 35 -11.50 -9.34 -19.76
CA HIS A 35 -10.74 -8.58 -18.76
C HIS A 35 -9.53 -7.84 -19.34
N LEU A 36 -9.80 -7.07 -20.40
CA LEU A 36 -8.79 -6.33 -21.17
C LEU A 36 -8.87 -4.82 -20.96
N GLY A 37 -9.65 -4.34 -19.99
CA GLY A 37 -9.89 -2.91 -19.79
C GLY A 37 -8.62 -2.08 -19.58
N ALA A 38 -7.55 -2.70 -19.08
CA ALA A 38 -6.24 -2.08 -18.90
C ALA A 38 -5.13 -2.76 -19.73
N SER A 39 -5.46 -3.65 -20.66
CA SER A 39 -4.47 -4.39 -21.46
C SER A 39 -4.07 -3.59 -22.70
N THR A 40 -3.41 -2.45 -22.49
CA THR A 40 -2.81 -1.63 -23.55
C THR A 40 -1.33 -1.38 -23.25
N GLU A 41 -0.54 -1.11 -24.29
CA GLU A 41 0.90 -0.83 -24.14
C GLU A 41 1.14 0.37 -23.22
N GLU A 42 0.32 1.42 -23.34
CA GLU A 42 0.43 2.62 -22.51
C GLU A 42 0.07 2.34 -21.04
N ALA A 43 -0.89 1.46 -20.78
CA ALA A 43 -1.27 1.09 -19.42
C ALA A 43 -0.16 0.27 -18.73
N GLU A 44 0.49 -0.64 -19.46
CA GLU A 44 1.64 -1.42 -18.96
C GLU A 44 2.84 -0.51 -18.64
N ASP A 45 3.19 0.42 -19.53
CA ASP A 45 4.29 1.37 -19.29
C ASP A 45 4.02 2.24 -18.05
N ASN A 46 2.81 2.80 -17.95
CA ASN A 46 2.44 3.65 -16.82
C ASN A 46 2.40 2.87 -15.49
N CYS A 47 1.89 1.63 -15.50
CA CYS A 47 1.82 0.84 -14.27
C CYS A 47 3.22 0.38 -13.83
N ALA A 48 4.11 0.05 -14.77
CA ALA A 48 5.49 -0.32 -14.50
C ALA A 48 6.27 0.86 -13.89
N VAL A 49 6.16 2.05 -14.49
CA VAL A 49 6.79 3.27 -13.96
C VAL A 49 6.29 3.54 -12.53
N MET A 50 4.97 3.53 -12.32
CA MET A 50 4.39 3.75 -10.99
C MET A 50 4.90 2.71 -9.99
N ALA A 51 4.91 1.43 -10.33
CA ALA A 51 5.35 0.37 -9.43
C ALA A 51 6.82 0.55 -9.03
N VAL A 52 7.69 0.86 -9.99
CA VAL A 52 9.12 1.09 -9.74
C VAL A 52 9.34 2.34 -8.90
N GLU A 53 8.64 3.44 -9.16
CA GLU A 53 8.74 4.66 -8.35
C GLU A 53 8.30 4.43 -6.90
N GLN A 54 7.24 3.65 -6.68
CA GLN A 54 6.77 3.29 -5.35
C GLN A 54 7.80 2.41 -4.61
N VAL A 55 8.35 1.40 -5.28
CA VAL A 55 9.38 0.53 -4.70
C VAL A 55 10.64 1.33 -4.40
N ARG A 56 11.08 2.19 -5.32
CA ARG A 56 12.25 3.05 -5.13
C ARG A 56 12.06 3.99 -3.94
N ASN A 57 10.93 4.68 -3.86
CA ASN A 57 10.65 5.60 -2.75
C ASN A 57 10.60 4.89 -1.39
N TYR A 58 10.05 3.66 -1.35
CA TYR A 58 10.10 2.84 -0.14
C TYR A 58 11.53 2.42 0.22
N LEU A 59 12.32 1.96 -0.76
CA LEU A 59 13.68 1.47 -0.52
C LEU A 59 14.69 2.57 -0.17
N GLU A 60 14.51 3.77 -0.71
CA GLU A 60 15.42 4.90 -0.53
C GLU A 60 14.99 5.82 0.62
N ASN A 61 13.69 6.07 0.79
CA ASN A 61 13.17 7.04 1.75
C ASN A 61 12.26 6.44 2.83
N GLY A 62 11.92 5.15 2.74
CA GLY A 62 10.99 4.49 3.65
C GLY A 62 9.53 4.93 3.50
N ASN A 63 9.20 5.70 2.46
CA ASN A 63 7.83 6.18 2.23
C ASN A 63 6.94 5.08 1.66
N ILE A 64 5.66 5.11 2.03
CA ILE A 64 4.63 4.19 1.57
C ILE A 64 3.47 5.02 1.00
N ILE A 65 3.31 5.10 -0.32
CA ILE A 65 2.27 5.97 -0.91
C ILE A 65 1.00 5.18 -1.25
N ASN A 66 1.10 4.16 -2.11
CA ASN A 66 -0.05 3.40 -2.63
C ASN A 66 -0.03 1.91 -2.20
N SER A 67 0.40 1.64 -0.98
CA SER A 67 0.38 0.25 -0.48
C SER A 67 -1.05 -0.26 -0.30
N VAL A 68 -1.26 -1.50 -0.73
CA VAL A 68 -2.53 -2.22 -0.56
C VAL A 68 -2.70 -2.82 0.85
N ASN A 69 -1.63 -2.85 1.66
CA ASN A 69 -1.62 -3.49 2.98
C ASN A 69 -1.01 -2.65 4.11
N PHE A 70 -0.48 -1.46 3.82
CA PHE A 70 -0.03 -0.48 4.82
C PHE A 70 -0.83 0.82 4.75
N HIS A 71 -0.70 1.64 5.80
CA HIS A 71 -1.18 3.02 5.80
C HIS A 71 -0.28 3.89 4.89
N ARG A 72 -0.81 4.99 4.36
CA ARG A 72 -0.02 5.95 3.58
C ARG A 72 0.92 6.73 4.51
N ILE A 73 2.22 6.63 4.30
CA ILE A 73 3.28 7.28 5.09
C ILE A 73 4.20 8.03 4.15
N ASP A 74 4.40 9.31 4.42
CA ASP A 74 5.15 10.19 3.54
C ASP A 74 5.85 11.27 4.37
N LEU A 75 7.17 11.18 4.48
CA LEU A 75 8.04 12.19 5.07
C LEU A 75 8.92 12.88 4.01
N GLY A 76 8.54 12.80 2.73
CA GLY A 76 9.36 13.32 1.64
C GLY A 76 10.71 12.61 1.51
N GLU A 77 11.64 13.25 0.79
CA GLU A 77 13.01 12.75 0.65
C GLU A 77 13.75 12.80 1.99
N LYS A 78 14.54 11.77 2.30
CA LYS A 78 15.28 11.76 3.57
C LYS A 78 16.49 12.69 3.49
N GLU A 79 16.69 13.47 4.54
CA GLU A 79 17.92 14.23 4.75
C GLU A 79 18.66 13.61 5.96
N GLY A 80 19.73 12.86 5.68
CA GLY A 80 20.49 12.14 6.73
C GLY A 80 19.94 10.74 7.03
N THR A 81 19.88 10.42 8.32
CA THR A 81 19.50 9.08 8.81
C THR A 81 18.00 9.01 9.04
N ARG A 82 17.35 7.99 8.47
CA ARG A 82 15.93 7.72 8.69
C ARG A 82 15.73 6.32 9.25
N LEU A 83 14.78 6.19 10.17
CA LEU A 83 14.39 4.92 10.78
C LEU A 83 12.96 4.58 10.37
N ALA A 84 12.76 3.38 9.82
CA ALA A 84 11.43 2.77 9.72
C ALA A 84 11.29 1.65 10.74
N VAL A 85 10.12 1.58 11.38
CA VAL A 85 9.76 0.53 12.32
C VAL A 85 8.39 -0.03 11.95
N ILE A 86 8.34 -1.34 11.72
CA ILE A 86 7.07 -2.07 11.59
C ILE A 86 6.74 -2.62 12.97
N PHE A 87 5.53 -2.38 13.46
CA PHE A 87 5.12 -2.75 14.81
C PHE A 87 3.69 -3.30 14.86
N GLU A 88 3.33 -3.90 15.98
CA GLU A 88 1.96 -4.35 16.28
C GLU A 88 1.03 -3.15 16.51
N ALA A 89 -0.12 -3.11 15.84
CA ALA A 89 -1.04 -1.97 15.90
C ALA A 89 -1.41 -1.56 17.33
N GLU A 90 -1.46 -2.52 18.25
CA GLU A 90 -1.74 -2.34 19.68
C GLU A 90 -0.68 -1.49 20.41
N LYS A 91 0.50 -1.27 19.82
CA LYS A 91 1.60 -0.46 20.36
C LYS A 91 1.64 0.97 19.81
N VAL A 92 0.61 1.40 19.08
CA VAL A 92 0.59 2.70 18.39
C VAL A 92 0.86 3.89 19.31
N ASP A 93 0.33 3.87 20.52
CA ASP A 93 0.46 4.99 21.47
C ASP A 93 1.86 5.04 22.13
N ASP A 94 2.55 3.91 22.21
CA ASP A 94 3.80 3.77 22.97
C ASP A 94 5.05 3.76 22.08
N ILE A 95 4.92 3.42 20.79
CA ILE A 95 6.07 3.09 19.93
C ILE A 95 7.08 4.23 19.81
N GLU A 96 6.61 5.47 19.65
CA GLU A 96 7.50 6.63 19.55
C GLU A 96 8.29 6.84 20.86
N GLY A 97 7.62 6.69 22.00
CA GLY A 97 8.24 6.77 23.32
C GLY A 97 9.28 5.66 23.53
N ALA A 98 8.97 4.43 23.12
CA ALA A 98 9.88 3.29 23.21
C ALA A 98 11.13 3.46 22.33
N VAL A 99 10.97 3.98 21.10
CA VAL A 99 12.10 4.29 20.22
C VAL A 99 13.01 5.37 20.81
N LYS A 100 12.44 6.44 21.37
CA LYS A 100 13.22 7.48 22.07
C LYS A 100 13.93 6.93 23.32
N ALA A 101 13.27 6.06 24.08
CA ALA A 101 13.85 5.40 25.26
C ALA A 101 15.01 4.46 24.91
N ALA A 102 15.04 3.91 23.69
CA ALA A 102 16.18 3.16 23.15
C ALA A 102 17.37 4.06 22.72
N GLY A 103 17.32 5.37 23.00
CA GLY A 103 18.40 6.31 22.72
C GLY A 103 18.37 6.91 21.32
N VAL A 104 17.27 6.73 20.57
CA VAL A 104 17.14 7.27 19.22
C VAL A 104 16.70 8.75 19.27
N ALA A 105 17.52 9.62 18.68
CA ALA A 105 17.26 11.06 18.63
C ALA A 105 16.33 11.44 17.46
N VAL A 106 15.02 11.26 17.66
CA VAL A 106 13.95 11.52 16.69
C VAL A 106 13.70 13.03 16.51
N THR A 107 13.61 13.50 15.26
CA THR A 107 13.31 14.91 14.92
C THR A 107 11.91 15.07 14.32
N THR A 108 11.60 14.32 13.27
CA THR A 108 10.32 14.38 12.56
C THR A 108 9.76 12.97 12.43
N THR A 109 8.45 12.80 12.61
CA THR A 109 7.80 11.49 12.55
C THR A 109 6.59 11.49 11.63
N CYS A 110 6.33 10.34 11.04
CA CYS A 110 5.05 10.01 10.42
C CYS A 110 4.69 8.58 10.81
N LEU A 111 3.48 8.40 11.32
CA LEU A 111 3.01 7.13 11.83
C LEU A 111 1.64 6.82 11.25
N GLY A 112 1.38 5.54 11.00
CA GLY A 112 0.07 5.09 10.59
C GLY A 112 -0.11 3.59 10.80
N VAL A 113 -1.37 3.20 10.97
CA VAL A 113 -1.78 1.82 11.22
C VAL A 113 -2.78 1.38 10.18
N ARG A 114 -2.66 0.14 9.72
CA ARG A 114 -3.66 -0.54 8.89
C ARG A 114 -3.86 -1.97 9.36
N GLY A 115 -5.08 -2.28 9.80
CA GLY A 115 -5.37 -3.58 10.39
C GLY A 115 -4.55 -3.81 11.66
N LYS A 116 -3.72 -4.86 11.66
CA LYS A 116 -2.90 -5.29 12.82
C LYS A 116 -1.44 -4.86 12.73
N VAL A 117 -1.10 -3.96 11.83
CA VAL A 117 0.28 -3.54 11.59
C VAL A 117 0.35 -2.01 11.60
N GLY A 118 1.29 -1.50 12.37
CA GLY A 118 1.71 -0.11 12.38
C GLY A 118 3.04 0.08 11.65
N TYR A 119 3.22 1.27 11.07
CA TYR A 119 4.46 1.72 10.46
C TYR A 119 4.80 3.09 11.03
N PHE A 120 5.97 3.19 11.65
CA PHE A 120 6.53 4.41 12.20
C PHE A 120 7.77 4.77 11.40
N LEU A 121 7.75 5.93 10.76
CA LEU A 121 8.88 6.49 10.02
C LEU A 121 9.37 7.72 10.77
N ALA A 122 10.68 7.83 10.96
CA ALA A 122 11.27 8.92 11.72
C ALA A 122 12.59 9.40 11.11
N ASP A 123 12.73 10.71 10.95
CA ASP A 123 14.03 11.35 10.73
C ASP A 123 14.76 11.51 12.05
N LEU A 124 16.08 11.38 11.99
CA LEU A 124 16.94 11.39 13.15
C LEU A 124 18.02 12.49 13.05
N SER A 125 18.38 13.08 14.18
CA SER A 125 19.56 13.96 14.28
C SER A 125 20.88 13.21 14.52
N GLY A 126 20.84 11.87 14.53
CA GLY A 126 21.98 11.00 14.78
C GLY A 126 21.85 9.64 14.11
N SER A 127 22.45 8.61 14.71
CA SER A 127 22.32 7.22 14.26
C SER A 127 21.30 6.46 15.11
N ALA A 128 20.83 5.32 14.61
CA ALA A 128 20.05 4.36 15.36
C ALA A 128 20.67 2.98 15.24
N ASP A 129 20.63 2.22 16.33
CA ASP A 129 20.93 0.79 16.31
C ASP A 129 19.63 0.02 16.00
N ALA A 130 19.55 -0.51 14.78
CA ALA A 130 18.38 -1.26 14.34
C ALA A 130 18.09 -2.47 15.23
N ALA A 131 19.12 -3.16 15.73
CA ALA A 131 18.94 -4.34 16.57
C ALA A 131 18.37 -3.96 17.95
N ALA A 132 18.79 -2.82 18.51
CA ALA A 132 18.24 -2.30 19.74
C ALA A 132 16.75 -1.90 19.58
N VAL A 133 16.38 -1.32 18.44
CA VAL A 133 14.99 -0.98 18.12
C VAL A 133 14.14 -2.24 17.88
N GLU A 134 14.68 -3.25 17.18
CA GLU A 134 13.99 -4.53 16.97
C GLU A 134 13.74 -5.31 18.26
N ALA A 135 14.54 -5.11 19.30
CA ALA A 135 14.34 -5.71 20.61
C ALA A 135 13.15 -5.10 21.39
N ILE A 136 12.58 -3.98 20.94
CA ILE A 136 11.42 -3.35 21.59
C ILE A 136 10.20 -4.26 21.45
N ALA A 137 9.49 -4.49 22.56
CA ALA A 137 8.31 -5.34 22.57
C ALA A 137 7.21 -4.86 21.61
N GLY A 138 6.82 -5.73 20.67
CA GLY A 138 5.82 -5.45 19.64
C GLY A 138 6.40 -4.83 18.36
N VAL A 139 7.72 -4.60 18.28
CA VAL A 139 8.40 -4.33 17.00
C VAL A 139 8.59 -5.64 16.24
N LYS A 140 8.28 -5.61 14.94
CA LYS A 140 8.42 -6.74 14.00
C LYS A 140 9.67 -6.62 13.13
N SER A 141 10.06 -5.40 12.79
CA SER A 141 11.29 -5.11 12.06
C SER A 141 11.66 -3.64 12.20
N ALA A 142 12.94 -3.33 12.20
CA ALA A 142 13.44 -1.96 12.11
C ALA A 142 14.48 -1.86 11.00
N ARG A 143 14.45 -0.76 10.26
CA ARG A 143 15.41 -0.48 9.18
C ARG A 143 15.92 0.94 9.30
N VAL A 144 17.23 1.09 9.25
CA VAL A 144 17.91 2.39 9.13
C VAL A 144 18.26 2.61 7.66
N PHE A 145 17.94 3.80 7.15
CA PHE A 145 18.21 4.27 5.78
C PHE A 145 19.28 5.36 5.78
#